data_AF-A0A965NA38-F1
#
_entry.id   AF-A0A965NA38-F1
#
_cell.length_a   1.000
_cell.length_b   1.000
_cell.length_c   1.000
_cell.angle_alpha   90.00
_cell.angle_beta   90.00
_cell.angle_gamma   90.00
#
_symmetry.space_group_name_H-M   'P 1'
#
loop_
_entity.id
_entity.type
_entity.pdbx_description
1 polymer ?
#
loop_
_entity_poly.entity_id
_entity_poly.type
_entity_poly.pdbx_seq_one_letter_code
_entity_poly.pdbx_strand_id
1 'polypeptide(L)'
;MIETALLGIVDGKISLVKNVLTSTIKKQDWDTIIELNGQHIYPAFVAPNSTLGLTEIDAVRATRDYADVGEYNPHVRTQIAFNSESRVIETVRTNGVLISQATPRGGSISGTSSIMSLSAWNWEEATILNNDGIHVNWPESNQGGGHWTESEPKIRNDNYVSQKQKIEVFFEMASAYSKGKKDFDRDIRLDAMNECFLSEKRVYFHANELQQILDIIEFSKKYNLKKPVIV
;
A
#
# COMPACT_ATOMS: atom_id res chain seq x y z
N MET A 1 11.03 -26.47 -2.53
CA MET A 1 10.84 -26.45 -4.00
C MET A 1 10.44 -27.86 -4.41
N ILE A 2 9.39 -28.01 -5.21
CA ILE A 2 9.02 -29.32 -5.77
C ILE A 2 9.61 -29.35 -7.18
N GLU A 3 10.55 -30.26 -7.43
CA GLU A 3 11.26 -30.32 -8.72
C GLU A 3 10.36 -30.77 -9.87
N THR A 4 9.42 -31.69 -9.59
CA THR A 4 8.45 -32.18 -10.57
C THR A 4 7.07 -32.16 -9.95
N ALA A 5 6.24 -31.19 -10.35
CA ALA A 5 4.95 -30.95 -9.73
C ALA A 5 3.80 -31.10 -10.73
N LEU A 6 2.65 -31.54 -10.22
CA LEU A 6 1.36 -31.33 -10.85
C LEU A 6 0.55 -30.31 -10.02
N LEU A 7 0.02 -29.32 -10.72
CA LEU A 7 -0.88 -28.30 -10.20
C LEU A 7 -2.27 -28.53 -10.77
N GLY A 8 -3.26 -28.68 -9.90
CA GLY A 8 -4.68 -28.73 -10.29
C GLY A 8 -5.35 -27.39 -10.03
N ILE A 9 -6.12 -26.89 -11.00
CA ILE A 9 -6.90 -25.66 -10.88
C ILE A 9 -8.37 -25.99 -11.15
N VAL A 10 -9.25 -25.60 -10.23
CA VAL A 10 -10.71 -25.78 -10.34
C VAL A 10 -11.36 -24.46 -9.93
N ASP A 11 -12.30 -23.95 -10.73
CA ASP A 11 -13.00 -22.67 -10.49
C ASP A 11 -12.05 -21.50 -10.19
N GLY A 12 -10.94 -21.43 -10.92
CA GLY A 12 -9.92 -20.37 -10.76
C GLY A 12 -9.08 -20.46 -9.48
N LYS A 13 -9.21 -21.54 -8.70
CA LYS A 13 -8.45 -21.77 -7.47
C LYS A 13 -7.55 -22.99 -7.58
N ILE A 14 -6.42 -22.95 -6.90
CA ILE A 14 -5.53 -24.10 -6.79
C ILE A 14 -6.23 -25.15 -5.92
N SER A 15 -6.57 -26.30 -6.51
CA SER A 15 -7.23 -27.41 -5.83
C SER A 15 -6.23 -28.42 -5.27
N LEU A 16 -5.07 -28.58 -5.92
CA LEU A 16 -4.00 -29.44 -5.42
C LEU A 16 -2.63 -29.08 -5.97
N VAL A 17 -1.60 -29.41 -5.20
CA VAL A 17 -0.19 -29.37 -5.58
C VAL A 17 0.41 -30.72 -5.16
N LYS A 18 0.94 -31.50 -6.11
CA LYS A 18 1.49 -32.84 -5.84
C LYS A 18 2.81 -33.07 -6.56
N ASN A 19 3.65 -33.94 -6.00
CA ASN A 19 4.83 -34.44 -6.70
C ASN A 19 4.41 -35.55 -7.67
N VAL A 20 4.78 -35.41 -8.93
CA VAL A 20 4.41 -36.36 -10.01
C VAL A 20 5.07 -37.73 -9.81
N LEU A 21 6.27 -37.78 -9.21
CA LEU A 21 7.01 -39.03 -9.01
C LEU A 21 6.33 -39.97 -7.99
N THR A 22 5.46 -39.43 -7.13
CA THR A 22 4.78 -40.19 -6.07
C THR A 22 3.26 -40.19 -6.21
N SER A 23 2.72 -39.56 -7.26
CA SER A 23 1.27 -39.38 -7.44
C SER A 23 0.82 -39.85 -8.81
N THR A 24 -0.18 -40.73 -8.86
CA THR A 24 -0.84 -41.12 -10.11
C THR A 24 -1.97 -40.15 -10.41
N ILE A 25 -1.97 -39.55 -11.60
CA ILE A 25 -3.05 -38.69 -12.07
C ILE A 25 -3.86 -39.42 -13.12
N LYS A 26 -5.19 -39.44 -12.94
CA LYS A 26 -6.12 -39.87 -13.98
C LYS A 26 -6.39 -38.67 -14.88
N LYS A 27 -5.86 -38.69 -16.10
CA LYS A 27 -6.06 -37.62 -17.08
C LYS A 27 -7.55 -37.35 -17.37
N GLN A 28 -8.41 -38.34 -17.16
CA GLN A 28 -9.87 -38.27 -17.37
C GLN A 28 -10.59 -37.37 -16.37
N ASP A 29 -9.97 -37.09 -15.21
CA ASP A 29 -10.56 -36.25 -14.17
C ASP A 29 -10.42 -34.74 -14.47
N TRP A 30 -9.72 -34.39 -15.56
CA TRP A 30 -9.39 -33.01 -15.93
C TRP A 30 -9.85 -32.72 -17.36
N ASP A 31 -10.40 -31.52 -17.56
CA ASP A 31 -10.88 -31.01 -18.84
C ASP A 31 -9.73 -30.50 -19.73
N THR A 32 -8.73 -29.84 -19.13
CA THR A 32 -7.57 -29.29 -19.82
C THR A 32 -6.27 -29.73 -19.16
N ILE A 33 -5.30 -30.18 -19.97
CA ILE A 33 -3.96 -30.57 -19.50
C ILE A 33 -2.92 -29.76 -20.27
N ILE A 34 -2.06 -29.06 -19.52
CA ILE A 34 -0.96 -28.25 -20.08
C ILE A 34 0.35 -28.85 -19.58
N GLU A 35 1.19 -29.32 -20.51
CA GLU A 35 2.51 -29.85 -20.20
C GLU A 35 3.55 -28.72 -20.19
N LEU A 36 4.18 -28.50 -19.04
CA LEU A 36 5.11 -27.39 -18.79
C LEU A 36 6.56 -27.92 -18.63
N ASN A 37 7.00 -28.76 -19.57
CA ASN A 37 8.30 -29.41 -19.52
C ASN A 37 9.45 -28.37 -19.60
N GLY A 38 10.37 -28.41 -18.63
CA GLY A 38 11.49 -27.45 -18.54
C GLY A 38 11.10 -26.04 -18.11
N GLN A 39 9.84 -25.83 -17.70
CA GLN A 39 9.35 -24.54 -17.22
C GLN A 39 9.26 -24.53 -15.69
N HIS A 40 9.19 -23.32 -15.13
CA HIS A 40 8.96 -23.12 -13.70
C HIS A 40 7.63 -22.42 -13.47
N ILE A 41 6.90 -22.86 -12.46
CA ILE A 41 5.67 -22.21 -12.00
C ILE A 41 5.97 -21.52 -10.68
N TYR A 42 5.61 -20.25 -10.59
CA TYR A 42 5.72 -19.45 -9.37
C TYR A 42 4.36 -18.85 -9.02
N PRO A 43 4.08 -18.60 -7.73
CA PRO A 43 2.99 -17.71 -7.37
C PRO A 43 3.25 -16.33 -7.97
N ALA A 44 2.17 -15.59 -8.25
CA ALA A 44 2.28 -14.21 -8.67
C ALA A 44 3.02 -13.38 -7.62
N PHE A 45 3.89 -12.48 -8.07
CA PHE A 45 4.50 -11.50 -7.19
C PHE A 45 3.48 -10.43 -6.80
N VAL A 46 3.64 -9.94 -5.57
CA VAL A 46 2.84 -8.87 -4.99
C VAL A 46 3.74 -7.67 -4.80
N ALA A 47 3.35 -6.51 -5.32
CA ALA A 47 4.06 -5.25 -5.18
C ALA A 47 3.35 -4.35 -4.15
N PRO A 48 3.65 -4.48 -2.84
CA PRO A 48 3.15 -3.58 -1.82
C PRO A 48 3.77 -2.19 -1.96
N ASN A 49 3.16 -1.17 -1.34
CA ASN A 49 3.66 0.21 -1.31
C ASN A 49 4.10 0.76 -2.69
N SER A 50 3.27 0.60 -3.72
CA SER A 50 3.65 0.98 -5.09
C SER A 50 2.73 2.05 -5.65
N THR A 51 3.25 2.91 -6.52
CA THR A 51 2.45 3.87 -7.29
C THR A 51 1.93 3.29 -8.61
N LEU A 52 2.15 2.00 -8.86
CA LEU A 52 1.66 1.33 -10.06
C LEU A 52 0.15 1.51 -10.23
N GLY A 53 -0.25 1.92 -11.43
CA GLY A 53 -1.63 2.28 -11.77
C GLY A 53 -2.07 3.68 -11.31
N LEU A 54 -1.20 4.46 -10.66
CA LEU A 54 -1.48 5.86 -10.26
C LEU A 54 -0.57 6.86 -10.98
N THR A 55 0.58 6.40 -11.49
CA THR A 55 1.67 7.25 -12.00
C THR A 55 1.31 8.12 -13.20
N GLU A 56 0.30 7.75 -14.02
CA GLU A 56 -0.15 8.64 -15.09
C GLU A 56 -0.82 9.92 -14.55
N ILE A 57 -1.31 9.90 -13.31
CA ILE A 57 -1.96 11.05 -12.64
C ILE A 57 -0.95 11.85 -11.81
N ASP A 58 0.00 11.18 -11.14
CA ASP A 58 1.01 11.82 -10.28
C ASP A 58 1.93 12.78 -11.07
N ALA A 59 2.23 12.46 -12.34
CA ALA A 59 3.00 13.33 -13.23
C ALA A 59 2.30 14.68 -13.52
N VAL A 60 0.98 14.75 -13.33
CA VAL A 60 0.19 15.97 -13.58
C VAL A 60 0.05 16.80 -12.30
N ARG A 61 -0.04 16.16 -11.12
CA ARG A 61 -0.16 16.85 -9.82
C ARG A 61 1.16 17.40 -9.27
N ALA A 62 2.30 16.91 -9.73
CA ALA A 62 3.62 17.45 -9.35
C ALA A 62 3.85 18.90 -9.84
N THR A 63 3.00 19.43 -10.73
CA THR A 63 3.05 20.81 -11.20
C THR A 63 2.00 21.70 -10.50
N ARG A 64 2.44 22.38 -9.43
CA ARG A 64 1.96 23.65 -8.85
C ARG A 64 1.29 23.60 -7.47
N ASP A 65 2.08 24.06 -6.50
CA ASP A 65 1.73 24.87 -5.31
C ASP A 65 0.28 24.83 -4.81
N TYR A 66 0.06 24.08 -3.72
CA TYR A 66 -0.89 24.40 -2.67
C TYR A 66 -0.34 23.85 -1.35
N ALA A 67 0.48 24.65 -0.67
CA ALA A 67 1.27 24.19 0.48
C ALA A 67 0.43 23.81 1.73
N ASP A 68 -0.87 24.13 1.78
CA ASP A 68 -1.73 23.73 2.91
C ASP A 68 -3.00 22.95 2.48
N VAL A 69 -3.45 23.08 1.24
CA VAL A 69 -4.61 22.35 0.71
C VAL A 69 -4.13 21.01 0.13
N GLY A 70 -3.75 20.09 1.02
CA GLY A 70 -3.26 18.77 0.60
C GLY A 70 -2.27 18.09 1.55
N GLU A 71 -1.99 18.66 2.73
CA GLU A 71 -1.07 18.01 3.69
C GLU A 71 -1.72 16.78 4.36
N TYR A 72 -3.04 16.83 4.61
CA TYR A 72 -3.80 15.78 5.29
C TYR A 72 -4.94 15.25 4.43
N ASN A 73 -4.68 14.16 3.69
CA ASN A 73 -5.62 13.60 2.71
C ASN A 73 -6.10 12.18 3.04
N PRO A 74 -6.44 11.80 4.29
CA PRO A 74 -6.83 10.42 4.61
C PRO A 74 -8.06 9.93 3.82
N HIS A 75 -8.92 10.85 3.40
CA HIS A 75 -10.13 10.60 2.62
C HIS A 75 -9.87 10.29 1.13
N VAL A 76 -8.69 10.61 0.60
CA VAL A 76 -8.32 10.32 -0.79
C VAL A 76 -8.05 8.82 -0.91
N ARG A 77 -8.69 8.18 -1.89
CA ARG A 77 -8.63 6.73 -2.10
C ARG A 77 -7.99 6.43 -3.45
N THR A 78 -6.98 5.58 -3.46
CA THR A 78 -6.31 5.18 -4.71
C THR A 78 -7.17 4.26 -5.58
N GLN A 79 -8.11 3.54 -4.99
CA GLN A 79 -9.02 2.63 -5.70
C GLN A 79 -9.64 3.28 -6.94
N ILE A 80 -10.25 4.47 -6.80
CA ILE A 80 -10.94 5.16 -7.90
C ILE A 80 -9.98 5.85 -8.87
N ALA A 81 -8.71 6.03 -8.47
CA ALA A 81 -7.68 6.64 -9.28
C ALA A 81 -6.84 5.61 -10.05
N PHE A 82 -7.12 4.32 -9.84
CA PHE A 82 -6.36 3.24 -10.43
C PHE A 82 -6.66 3.10 -11.93
N ASN A 83 -5.63 3.23 -12.76
CA ASN A 83 -5.69 3.07 -14.20
C ASN A 83 -5.32 1.63 -14.59
N SER A 84 -6.33 0.80 -14.87
CA SER A 84 -6.17 -0.59 -15.35
C SER A 84 -5.48 -0.68 -16.72
N GLU A 85 -5.53 0.37 -17.53
CA GLU A 85 -4.98 0.43 -18.89
C GLU A 85 -3.56 1.03 -18.93
N SER A 86 -2.90 1.19 -17.79
CA SER A 86 -1.53 1.68 -17.71
C SER A 86 -0.55 0.78 -18.50
N ARG A 87 0.22 1.39 -19.42
CA ARG A 87 1.30 0.69 -20.14
C ARG A 87 2.41 0.19 -19.21
N VAL A 88 2.58 0.84 -18.05
CA VAL A 88 3.53 0.40 -17.02
C VAL A 88 3.04 -0.92 -16.41
N ILE A 89 1.74 -1.05 -16.15
CA ILE A 89 1.14 -2.30 -15.66
C ILE A 89 1.38 -3.43 -16.65
N GLU A 90 1.19 -3.22 -17.95
CA GLU A 90 1.45 -4.24 -18.97
C GLU A 90 2.88 -4.79 -18.90
N THR A 91 3.85 -3.90 -18.72
CA THR A 91 5.28 -4.27 -18.60
C THR A 91 5.60 -4.97 -17.29
N VAL A 92 4.97 -4.56 -16.19
CA VAL A 92 5.21 -5.17 -14.87
C VAL A 92 4.57 -6.55 -14.77
N ARG A 93 3.42 -6.77 -15.42
CA ARG A 93 2.75 -8.07 -15.47
C ARG A 93 3.53 -9.15 -16.19
N THR A 94 4.21 -8.81 -17.27
CA THR A 94 5.07 -9.79 -17.99
C THR A 94 6.24 -10.27 -17.13
N ASN A 95 6.61 -9.51 -16.09
CA ASN A 95 7.61 -9.90 -15.09
C ASN A 95 7.01 -10.68 -13.90
N GLY A 96 5.73 -11.04 -13.94
CA GLY A 96 5.08 -11.92 -12.95
C GLY A 96 4.48 -11.21 -11.74
N VAL A 97 4.48 -9.88 -11.68
CA VAL A 97 3.76 -9.10 -10.66
C VAL A 97 2.31 -8.96 -11.11
N LEU A 98 1.36 -9.53 -10.35
CA LEU A 98 -0.07 -9.49 -10.71
C LEU A 98 -0.94 -8.77 -9.69
N ILE A 99 -0.41 -8.47 -8.50
CA ILE A 99 -1.13 -7.76 -7.44
C ILE A 99 -0.26 -6.58 -6.99
N SER A 100 -0.88 -5.42 -6.78
CA SER A 100 -0.20 -4.26 -6.23
C SER A 100 -1.03 -3.57 -5.16
N GLN A 101 -0.36 -3.05 -4.14
CA GLN A 101 -0.98 -2.08 -3.24
C GLN A 101 -0.77 -0.69 -3.82
N ALA A 102 -1.77 -0.20 -4.54
CA ALA A 102 -1.77 1.13 -5.13
C ALA A 102 -1.77 2.17 -4.01
N THR A 103 -0.65 2.87 -3.84
CA THR A 103 -0.31 3.68 -2.68
C THR A 103 -0.16 5.15 -3.08
N PRO A 104 -0.88 6.08 -2.43
CA PRO A 104 -0.78 7.49 -2.76
C PRO A 104 0.53 8.08 -2.23
N ARG A 105 1.04 9.11 -2.92
CA ARG A 105 2.24 9.87 -2.52
C ARG A 105 1.90 11.34 -2.26
N GLY A 106 2.79 12.01 -1.53
CA GLY A 106 2.67 13.43 -1.18
C GLY A 106 1.91 13.69 0.14
N GLY A 107 2.02 14.91 0.67
CA GLY A 107 1.43 15.31 1.95
C GLY A 107 2.09 14.64 3.18
N SER A 108 1.67 15.01 4.39
CA SER A 108 2.03 14.28 5.62
C SER A 108 1.13 13.05 5.82
N ILE A 109 -0.12 13.12 5.38
CA ILE A 109 -1.01 11.97 5.24
C ILE A 109 -1.44 11.88 3.79
N SER A 110 -0.83 10.97 3.03
CA SER A 110 -1.00 10.86 1.58
C SER A 110 -2.40 10.41 1.17
N GLY A 111 -3.02 9.57 1.99
CA GLY A 111 -4.34 9.00 1.74
C GLY A 111 -4.39 7.49 1.93
N THR A 112 -5.49 6.91 1.47
CA THR A 112 -5.81 5.49 1.65
C THR A 112 -5.44 4.67 0.42
N SER A 113 -4.62 3.64 0.61
CA SER A 113 -4.26 2.67 -0.42
C SER A 113 -5.32 1.59 -0.62
N SER A 114 -5.21 0.83 -1.70
CA SER A 114 -6.07 -0.31 -2.00
C SER A 114 -5.26 -1.41 -2.69
N ILE A 115 -5.65 -2.66 -2.49
CA ILE A 115 -5.02 -3.82 -3.13
C ILE A 115 -5.76 -4.07 -4.44
N MET A 116 -5.01 -3.98 -5.54
CA MET A 116 -5.51 -4.04 -6.89
C MET A 116 -4.89 -5.23 -7.63
N SER A 117 -5.71 -5.95 -8.39
CA SER A 117 -5.28 -6.84 -9.46
C SER A 117 -4.78 -6.01 -10.62
N LEU A 118 -3.63 -6.38 -11.16
CA LEU A 118 -3.09 -5.80 -12.38
C LEU A 118 -3.77 -6.35 -13.64
N SER A 119 -4.57 -7.41 -13.51
CA SER A 119 -5.35 -8.01 -14.58
C SER A 119 -6.84 -7.74 -14.37
N ALA A 120 -7.35 -6.66 -14.96
CA ALA A 120 -8.75 -6.27 -14.92
C ALA A 120 -9.06 -5.24 -16.02
N TRP A 121 -10.33 -5.06 -16.36
CA TRP A 121 -10.77 -4.07 -17.36
C TRP A 121 -10.96 -2.67 -16.76
N ASN A 122 -11.49 -2.59 -15.54
CA ASN A 122 -11.73 -1.33 -14.83
C ASN A 122 -11.25 -1.41 -13.38
N TRP A 123 -11.30 -0.28 -12.68
CA TRP A 123 -10.83 -0.19 -11.30
C TRP A 123 -11.72 -0.97 -10.33
N GLU A 124 -13.02 -1.13 -10.63
CA GLU A 124 -13.95 -1.92 -9.82
C GLU A 124 -13.55 -3.39 -9.82
N GLU A 125 -13.34 -3.99 -11.00
CA GLU A 125 -12.89 -5.38 -11.17
C GLU A 125 -11.47 -5.58 -10.65
N ALA A 126 -10.61 -4.57 -10.82
CA ALA A 126 -9.26 -4.60 -10.28
C ALA A 126 -9.26 -4.66 -8.74
N THR A 127 -10.31 -4.23 -8.05
CA THR A 127 -10.31 -4.14 -6.59
C THR A 127 -10.33 -5.52 -5.93
N ILE A 128 -9.23 -5.91 -5.30
CA ILE A 128 -9.16 -7.10 -4.43
C ILE A 128 -9.55 -6.74 -3.00
N LEU A 129 -8.98 -5.64 -2.48
CA LEU A 129 -9.31 -5.08 -1.17
C LEU A 129 -9.32 -3.56 -1.28
N ASN A 130 -10.50 -2.97 -1.08
CA ASN A 130 -10.63 -1.53 -0.97
C ASN A 130 -10.12 -1.04 0.39
N ASN A 131 -9.59 0.18 0.41
CA ASN A 131 -9.28 0.91 1.64
C ASN A 131 -8.37 0.16 2.63
N ASP A 132 -7.30 -0.46 2.14
CA ASP A 132 -6.41 -1.31 2.94
C ASP A 132 -5.77 -0.57 4.14
N GLY A 133 -5.27 0.65 3.90
CA GLY A 133 -4.77 1.48 4.98
C GLY A 133 -4.35 2.88 4.57
N ILE A 134 -4.12 3.72 5.58
CA ILE A 134 -3.75 5.12 5.41
C ILE A 134 -2.23 5.24 5.46
N HIS A 135 -1.66 6.02 4.54
CA HIS A 135 -0.24 6.28 4.46
C HIS A 135 0.12 7.63 5.08
N VAL A 136 1.08 7.61 6.00
CA VAL A 136 1.59 8.75 6.76
C VAL A 136 3.08 8.87 6.50
N ASN A 137 3.51 10.01 5.96
CA ASN A 137 4.92 10.31 5.77
C ASN A 137 5.44 10.94 7.06
N TRP A 138 6.27 10.19 7.79
CA TRP A 138 6.83 10.69 9.03
C TRP A 138 7.93 11.73 8.72
N PRO A 139 7.99 12.86 9.43
CA PRO A 139 8.99 13.90 9.15
C PRO A 139 10.41 13.35 9.30
N GLU A 140 11.33 13.77 8.43
CA GLU A 140 12.74 13.34 8.51
C GLU A 140 13.41 13.95 9.74
N SER A 141 14.15 13.13 10.49
CA SER A 141 14.85 13.60 11.70
C SER A 141 16.14 14.34 11.36
N ASN A 142 16.71 14.05 10.19
CA ASN A 142 17.81 14.80 9.59
C ASN A 142 17.40 15.34 8.22
N GLN A 143 18.06 16.41 7.80
CA GLN A 143 17.91 17.06 6.50
C GLN A 143 19.26 17.13 5.77
N GLY A 144 19.21 17.21 4.45
CA GLY A 144 20.41 17.16 3.60
C GLY A 144 20.89 15.74 3.35
N GLY A 145 22.19 15.58 3.11
CA GLY A 145 22.70 14.39 2.41
C GLY A 145 22.75 14.72 0.93
N GLY A 146 23.93 15.15 0.47
CA GLY A 146 24.11 15.61 -0.90
C GLY A 146 23.78 14.52 -1.95
N HIS A 147 23.86 14.89 -3.22
CA HIS A 147 23.52 14.00 -4.33
C HIS A 147 24.39 12.73 -4.32
N TRP A 148 23.97 11.65 -4.99
CA TRP A 148 24.76 10.41 -5.04
C TRP A 148 26.19 10.60 -5.59
N THR A 149 26.46 11.73 -6.26
CA THR A 149 27.79 12.13 -6.75
C THR A 149 28.60 12.95 -5.74
N GLU A 150 27.96 13.64 -4.79
CA GLU A 150 28.60 14.49 -3.77
C GLU A 150 27.86 14.33 -2.44
N SER A 151 28.32 13.41 -1.60
CA SER A 151 27.70 13.14 -0.32
C SER A 151 28.11 14.18 0.73
N GLU A 152 27.16 15.01 1.15
CA GLU A 152 27.30 15.88 2.32
C GLU A 152 26.79 15.18 3.60
N PRO A 153 27.33 15.50 4.79
CA PRO A 153 26.80 14.99 6.05
C PRO A 153 25.37 15.51 6.27
N LYS A 154 24.48 14.62 6.71
CA LYS A 154 23.12 15.01 7.13
C LYS A 154 23.20 15.85 8.42
N ILE A 155 22.41 16.91 8.47
CA ILE A 155 22.27 17.80 9.64
C ILE A 155 20.93 17.51 10.31
N ARG A 156 20.84 17.67 11.62
CA ARG A 156 19.56 17.53 12.33
C ARG A 156 18.51 18.49 11.75
N ASN A 157 17.27 18.01 11.61
CA ASN A 157 16.14 18.84 11.20
C ASN A 157 15.58 19.60 12.41
N ASP A 158 15.71 20.93 12.39
CA ASP A 158 15.22 21.81 13.46
C ASP A 158 13.68 21.83 13.54
N ASN A 159 12.99 21.56 12.42
CA ASN A 159 11.53 21.53 12.33
C ASN A 159 10.94 20.16 12.67
N TYR A 160 11.76 19.15 12.96
CA TYR A 160 11.29 17.77 13.21
C TYR A 160 10.20 17.72 14.30
N VAL A 161 10.44 18.42 15.41
CA VAL A 161 9.53 18.43 16.56
C VAL A 161 8.20 19.10 16.20
N SER A 162 8.22 20.22 15.49
CA SER A 162 7.00 20.94 15.10
C SER A 162 6.19 20.15 14.07
N GLN A 163 6.84 19.50 13.11
CA GLN A 163 6.19 18.63 12.12
C GLN A 163 5.55 17.40 12.77
N LYS A 164 6.28 16.73 13.68
CA LYS A 164 5.74 15.61 14.48
C LYS A 164 4.51 16.05 15.26
N GLN A 165 4.57 17.22 15.90
CA GLN A 165 3.46 17.75 16.69
C GLN A 165 2.20 18.00 15.83
N LYS A 166 2.34 18.47 14.59
CA LYS A 166 1.17 18.64 13.69
C LYS A 166 0.47 17.31 13.41
N ILE A 167 1.23 16.25 13.14
CA ILE A 167 0.69 14.89 12.95
C ILE A 167 -0.01 14.41 14.23
N GLU A 168 0.59 14.63 15.39
CA GLU A 168 -0.02 14.28 16.68
C GLU A 168 -1.35 15.00 16.92
N VAL A 169 -1.41 16.30 16.65
CA VAL A 169 -2.64 17.09 16.78
C VAL A 169 -3.73 16.54 15.86
N PHE A 170 -3.40 16.21 14.61
CA PHE A 170 -4.38 15.65 13.68
C PHE A 170 -4.92 14.30 14.16
N PHE A 171 -4.05 13.39 14.63
CA PHE A 171 -4.47 12.10 15.17
C PHE A 171 -5.25 12.22 16.48
N GLU A 172 -4.93 13.21 17.32
CA GLU A 172 -5.70 13.49 18.53
C GLU A 172 -7.12 13.96 18.19
N MET A 173 -7.26 14.90 17.24
CA MET A 173 -8.55 15.33 16.72
C MET A 173 -9.35 14.15 16.15
N ALA A 174 -8.71 13.30 15.33
CA ALA A 174 -9.36 12.14 14.73
C ALA A 174 -9.78 11.09 15.77
N SER A 175 -8.95 10.85 16.79
CA SER A 175 -9.27 9.92 17.88
C SER A 175 -10.43 10.42 18.75
N ALA A 176 -10.44 11.73 19.06
CA ALA A 176 -11.54 12.36 19.78
C ALA A 176 -12.84 12.30 18.98
N TYR A 177 -12.77 12.62 17.68
CA TYR A 177 -13.90 12.55 16.76
C TYR A 177 -14.48 11.14 16.65
N SER A 178 -13.63 10.11 16.58
CA SER A 178 -14.05 8.69 16.53
C SER A 178 -14.83 8.23 17.76
N LYS A 179 -14.58 8.85 18.93
CA LYS A 179 -15.27 8.55 20.20
C LYS A 179 -16.52 9.41 20.43
N GLY A 180 -16.66 10.52 19.71
CA GLY A 180 -17.77 11.47 19.84
C GLY A 180 -19.08 10.97 19.22
N LYS A 181 -20.20 11.64 19.55
CA LYS A 181 -21.48 11.43 18.85
C LYS A 181 -21.43 12.10 17.48
N LYS A 182 -21.87 11.39 16.43
CA LYS A 182 -21.84 11.80 15.01
C LYS A 182 -22.79 12.96 14.64
N ASP A 183 -23.22 13.76 15.60
CA ASP A 183 -24.30 14.76 15.44
C ASP A 183 -23.80 16.17 15.04
N PHE A 184 -22.49 16.35 14.81
CA PHE A 184 -21.92 17.62 14.35
C PHE A 184 -21.22 17.48 13.00
N ASP A 185 -21.08 18.61 12.29
CA ASP A 185 -20.52 18.76 10.93
C ASP A 185 -19.46 17.71 10.60
N ARG A 186 -19.80 16.88 9.62
CA ARG A 186 -19.05 15.69 9.24
C ARG A 186 -17.78 16.06 8.48
N ASP A 187 -16.62 16.09 9.16
CA ASP A 187 -15.33 16.25 8.49
C ASP A 187 -14.89 14.91 7.88
N ILE A 188 -14.93 14.84 6.54
CA ILE A 188 -14.57 13.65 5.76
C ILE A 188 -13.14 13.15 6.05
N ARG A 189 -12.22 14.03 6.46
CA ARG A 189 -10.84 13.66 6.79
C ARG A 189 -10.78 12.89 8.09
N LEU A 190 -11.48 13.36 9.12
CA LEU A 190 -11.53 12.68 10.41
C LEU A 190 -12.33 11.38 10.30
N ASP A 191 -13.41 11.40 9.52
CA ASP A 191 -14.22 10.23 9.19
C ASP A 191 -13.39 9.08 8.62
N ALA A 192 -12.49 9.39 7.68
CA ALA A 192 -11.63 8.40 7.02
C ALA A 192 -10.68 7.67 8.00
N MET A 193 -10.29 8.35 9.09
CA MET A 193 -9.40 7.85 10.14
C MET A 193 -10.10 6.95 11.16
N ASN A 194 -11.44 6.98 11.26
CA ASN A 194 -12.19 6.22 12.27
C ASN A 194 -11.82 4.72 12.26
N GLU A 195 -11.77 4.14 11.06
CA GLU A 195 -11.47 2.72 10.86
C GLU A 195 -10.03 2.34 11.27
N CYS A 196 -9.10 3.30 11.34
CA CYS A 196 -7.74 3.06 11.86
C CYS A 196 -7.76 2.81 13.38
N PHE A 197 -8.61 3.52 14.12
CA PHE A 197 -8.76 3.32 15.57
C PHE A 197 -9.64 2.10 15.90
N LEU A 198 -10.63 1.80 15.05
CA LEU A 198 -11.49 0.63 15.18
C LEU A 198 -10.81 -0.69 14.78
N SER A 199 -9.54 -0.64 14.35
CA SER A 199 -8.70 -1.80 13.97
C SER A 199 -9.06 -2.47 12.64
N GLU A 200 -9.83 -1.79 11.80
CA GLU A 200 -10.20 -2.27 10.47
C GLU A 200 -9.08 -1.95 9.47
N LYS A 201 -8.68 -0.67 9.43
CA LYS A 201 -7.60 -0.17 8.55
C LYS A 201 -6.21 -0.24 9.17
N ARG A 202 -5.21 -0.45 8.32
CA ARG A 202 -3.79 -0.28 8.67
C ARG A 202 -3.38 1.19 8.64
N VAL A 203 -2.34 1.53 9.39
CA VAL A 203 -1.65 2.82 9.28
C VAL A 203 -0.21 2.54 8.87
N TYR A 204 0.15 2.94 7.67
CA TYR A 204 1.47 2.78 7.09
C TYR A 204 2.29 4.05 7.33
N PHE A 205 3.38 3.94 8.07
CA PHE A 205 4.30 5.03 8.34
C PHE A 205 5.54 4.89 7.46
N HIS A 206 5.80 5.87 6.60
CA HIS A 206 7.04 5.91 5.81
C HIS A 206 8.12 6.58 6.64
N ALA A 207 9.18 5.83 6.95
CA ALA A 207 10.28 6.30 7.79
C ALA A 207 11.58 5.53 7.49
N ASN A 208 12.68 6.26 7.37
CA ASN A 208 13.97 5.70 6.97
C ASN A 208 15.02 5.74 8.11
N GLU A 209 14.77 6.50 9.17
CA GLU A 209 15.75 6.81 10.21
C GLU A 209 15.34 6.23 11.57
N LEU A 210 16.33 5.81 12.38
CA LEU A 210 16.10 5.15 13.67
C LEU A 210 15.23 6.00 14.62
N GLN A 211 15.47 7.32 14.68
CA GLN A 211 14.69 8.21 15.53
C GLN A 211 13.21 8.23 15.13
N GLN A 212 12.91 8.26 13.82
CA GLN A 212 11.55 8.22 13.30
C GLN A 212 10.86 6.91 13.72
N ILE A 213 11.54 5.77 13.56
CA ILE A 213 11.00 4.44 13.88
C ILE A 213 10.65 4.34 15.37
N LEU A 214 11.54 4.80 16.26
CA LEU A 214 11.28 4.82 17.70
C LEU A 214 10.08 5.69 18.06
N ASP A 215 10.01 6.89 17.48
CA ASP A 215 8.90 7.81 17.68
C ASP A 215 7.57 7.23 17.18
N ILE A 216 7.56 6.52 16.04
CA ILE A 216 6.37 5.86 15.50
C ILE A 216 5.89 4.73 16.42
N ILE A 217 6.81 3.99 17.05
CA ILE A 217 6.46 2.94 18.02
C ILE A 217 5.77 3.55 19.24
N GLU A 218 6.31 4.65 19.78
CA GLU A 218 5.69 5.38 20.91
C GLU A 218 4.33 5.97 20.52
N PHE A 219 4.25 6.59 19.34
CA PHE A 219 3.03 7.14 18.78
C PHE A 219 1.93 6.07 18.62
N SER A 220 2.29 4.92 18.05
CA SER A 220 1.35 3.80 17.85
C SER A 220 0.80 3.28 19.17
N LYS A 221 1.63 3.27 20.24
CA LYS A 221 1.20 2.93 21.60
C LYS A 221 0.27 4.01 22.18
N LYS A 222 0.60 5.30 22.03
CA LYS A 222 -0.19 6.44 22.53
C LYS A 222 -1.63 6.40 22.02
N TYR A 223 -1.82 6.11 20.72
CA TYR A 223 -3.14 6.06 20.10
C TYR A 223 -3.76 4.64 20.03
N ASN A 224 -3.10 3.64 20.62
CA ASN A 224 -3.53 2.24 20.62
C ASN A 224 -3.85 1.70 19.21
N LEU A 225 -3.00 2.04 18.23
CA LEU A 225 -3.14 1.55 16.86
C LEU A 225 -2.83 0.04 16.84
N LYS A 226 -3.80 -0.79 16.43
CA LYS A 226 -3.62 -2.25 16.43
C LYS A 226 -2.86 -2.80 15.22
N LYS A 227 -2.86 -2.06 14.11
CA LYS A 227 -2.22 -2.48 12.85
C LYS A 227 -1.28 -1.40 12.28
N PRO A 228 -0.27 -0.93 13.03
CA PRO A 228 0.76 -0.05 12.47
C PRO A 228 1.70 -0.88 11.59
N VAL A 229 2.14 -0.29 10.47
CA VAL A 229 3.15 -0.86 9.58
C VAL A 229 4.18 0.22 9.30
N ILE A 230 5.46 -0.09 9.46
CA ILE A 230 6.55 0.81 9.07
C ILE A 230 7.02 0.36 7.70
N VAL A 231 7.18 1.32 6.80
CA VAL A 231 7.51 1.16 5.38
C VAL A 231 8.84 1.83 5.09
#